data_AF-A0AAP2UV99-F1
#
_entry.id   AF-A0AAP2UV99-F1
#
_cell.length_a   1.000
_cell.length_b   1.000
_cell.length_c   1.000
_cell.angle_alpha   90.00
_cell.angle_beta   90.00
_cell.angle_gamma   90.00
#
_symmetry.space_group_name_H-M   'P 1'
#
loop_
_entity.id
_entity.type
_entity.pdbx_description
1 polymer ?
#
loop_
_entity_poly.entity_id
_entity_poly.type
_entity_poly.pdbx_seq_one_letter_code
_entity_poly.pdbx_strand_id
1 'polypeptide(L)'
;MTRRSNSIDYAVQCTICIDYDESGVANRIVYERPQMQIPDRPLTAFEQMRLAQHPDDEALTMEAKAIFADMRRNGRISQSATLGSIFIARTSAAALEMDL
;
A
#
# COMPACT_ATOMS: atom_id res chain seq x y z
N MET A 1 7.77 17.70 -16.70
CA MET A 1 6.35 17.38 -16.43
C MET A 1 6.14 17.45 -14.94
N THR A 2 5.52 18.52 -14.47
CA THR A 2 5.19 18.80 -13.07
C THR A 2 4.20 17.73 -12.57
N ARG A 3 4.67 16.76 -11.78
CA ARG A 3 3.80 15.81 -11.07
C ARG A 3 2.94 16.65 -10.13
N ARG A 4 1.62 16.68 -10.38
CA ARG A 4 0.65 17.23 -9.43
C ARG A 4 0.85 16.50 -8.11
N SER A 5 1.20 17.24 -7.06
CA SER A 5 1.00 16.83 -5.67
C SER A 5 -0.51 16.74 -5.44
N ASN A 6 -1.15 15.69 -5.96
CA ASN A 6 -2.49 15.34 -5.51
C ASN A 6 -2.30 14.89 -4.07
N SER A 7 -2.71 15.74 -3.13
CA SER A 7 -2.84 15.34 -1.73
C SER A 7 -3.68 14.05 -1.70
N ILE A 8 -3.08 12.94 -1.26
CA ILE A 8 -3.81 11.67 -1.14
C ILE A 8 -4.94 11.89 -0.14
N ASP A 9 -6.16 11.56 -0.53
CA ASP A 9 -7.30 11.60 0.37
C ASP A 9 -7.35 10.31 1.20
N TYR A 10 -6.70 10.36 2.36
CA TYR A 10 -6.65 9.22 3.27
C TYR A 10 -8.02 8.85 3.88
N ALA A 11 -9.09 9.61 3.63
CA ALA A 11 -10.44 9.18 3.99
C ALA A 11 -10.95 8.05 3.07
N VAL A 12 -10.42 7.95 1.84
CA VAL A 12 -10.89 7.00 0.82
C VAL A 12 -9.78 6.16 0.19
N GLN A 13 -8.52 6.49 0.42
CA GLN A 13 -7.36 5.78 -0.12
C GLN A 13 -6.31 5.50 0.97
N CYS A 14 -5.60 4.39 0.85
CA CYS A 14 -4.39 4.11 1.59
C CYS A 14 -3.19 4.05 0.63
N THR A 15 -2.00 4.27 1.18
CA THR A 15 -0.73 4.15 0.44
C THR A 15 -0.02 2.88 0.87
N ILE A 16 0.42 2.09 -0.08
CA ILE A 16 1.20 0.87 0.14
C ILE A 16 2.62 1.12 -0.35
N CYS A 17 3.59 0.79 0.50
CA CYS A 17 5.00 0.82 0.18
C CYS A 17 5.57 -0.60 0.21
N ILE A 18 6.37 -0.92 -0.80
CA ILE A 18 7.17 -2.14 -0.88
C ILE A 18 8.63 -1.73 -0.87
N ASP A 19 9.30 -1.96 0.25
CA ASP A 19 10.73 -1.76 0.39
C ASP A 19 11.45 -3.05 -0.01
N TYR A 20 12.49 -2.92 -0.82
CA TYR A 20 13.26 -4.05 -1.32
C TYR A 20 14.74 -3.68 -1.48
N ASP A 21 15.60 -4.67 -1.37
CA ASP A 21 17.03 -4.52 -1.67
C ASP A 21 17.33 -5.02 -3.07
N GLU A 22 18.10 -4.24 -3.82
CA GLU A 22 18.64 -4.62 -5.11
C GLU A 22 20.13 -4.30 -5.12
N SER A 23 20.96 -5.35 -5.03
CA SER A 23 22.42 -5.24 -5.05
C SER A 23 22.99 -4.33 -3.96
N GLY A 24 22.41 -4.37 -2.76
CA GLY A 24 22.83 -3.52 -1.63
C GLY A 24 22.28 -2.09 -1.67
N VAL A 25 21.38 -1.80 -2.62
CA VAL A 25 20.65 -0.52 -2.69
C VAL A 25 19.22 -0.75 -2.23
N ALA A 26 18.83 -0.03 -1.18
CA ALA A 26 17.44 0.02 -0.74
C ALA A 26 16.60 0.81 -1.75
N ASN A 27 15.52 0.19 -2.21
CA ASN A 27 14.57 0.76 -3.15
C ASN A 27 13.14 0.65 -2.60
N ARG A 28 12.25 1.48 -3.12
CA ARG A 28 10.85 1.55 -2.68
C ARG A 28 9.89 1.68 -3.86
N ILE A 29 8.85 0.85 -3.87
CA ILE A 29 7.69 1.00 -4.75
C ILE A 29 6.54 1.56 -3.91
N VAL A 30 5.87 2.61 -4.39
CA VAL A 30 4.73 3.25 -3.72
C VAL A 30 3.53 3.22 -4.64
N TYR A 31 2.37 2.80 -4.13
CA TYR A 31 1.10 2.84 -4.87
C TYR A 31 -0.09 3.02 -3.94
N GLU A 32 -1.25 3.37 -4.51
CA GLU A 32 -2.46 3.67 -3.77
C GLU A 32 -3.52 2.56 -3.93
N ARG A 33 -4.33 2.36 -2.90
CA ARG A 33 -5.53 1.50 -2.95
C ARG A 33 -6.74 2.16 -2.29
N PRO A 34 -7.96 1.89 -2.77
CA PRO A 34 -9.17 2.33 -2.08
C PRO A 34 -9.30 1.69 -0.70
N GLN A 35 -9.80 2.46 0.26
CA GLN A 35 -10.13 1.97 1.60
C GLN A 35 -11.45 2.57 2.11
N MET A 36 -11.95 2.01 3.21
CA MET A 36 -13.05 2.56 3.99
C MET A 36 -12.56 2.85 5.40
N GLN A 37 -12.81 4.07 5.88
CA GLN A 37 -12.57 4.44 7.28
C GLN A 37 -13.52 3.64 8.19
N ILE A 38 -12.96 3.06 9.25
CA ILE A 38 -13.73 2.35 10.28
C ILE A 38 -14.17 3.40 11.31
N PRO A 39 -15.48 3.64 11.50
CA PRO A 39 -15.97 4.54 12.54
C PRO A 39 -15.56 4.08 13.95
N ASP A 40 -15.32 5.02 14.87
CA ASP A 40 -15.06 4.75 16.30
C ASP A 40 -16.30 4.27 17.09
N ARG A 41 -17.31 3.75 16.39
CA ARG A 41 -18.55 3.21 16.95
C ARG A 41 -18.78 1.79 16.43
N PRO A 42 -19.63 0.98 17.11
CA PRO A 42 -20.04 -0.30 16.57
C PRO A 42 -20.55 -0.16 15.14
N LEU A 43 -20.04 -1.04 14.27
CA LEU A 43 -20.43 -1.09 12.87
C LEU A 43 -21.86 -1.59 12.73
N THR A 44 -22.66 -0.89 11.93
CA THR A 44 -23.95 -1.43 11.49
C THR A 44 -23.73 -2.61 10.54
N ALA A 45 -24.74 -3.49 10.38
CA ALA A 45 -24.66 -4.62 9.46
C ALA A 45 -24.35 -4.18 8.00
N PHE A 46 -24.86 -3.02 7.59
CA PHE A 46 -24.58 -2.44 6.28
C PHE A 46 -23.11 -2.00 6.14
N GLU A 47 -22.54 -1.39 7.18
CA GLU A 47 -21.13 -0.98 7.19
C GLU A 47 -20.19 -2.18 7.22
N GLN A 48 -20.53 -3.25 7.94
CA GLN A 48 -19.78 -4.51 7.89
C GLN A 48 -19.78 -5.10 6.49
N MET A 49 -20.93 -5.12 5.81
CA MET A 49 -21.03 -5.58 4.41
C MET A 49 -20.21 -4.72 3.45
N ARG A 50 -20.16 -3.40 3.65
CA ARG A 50 -19.30 -2.51 2.84
C ARG A 50 -17.83 -2.71 3.15
N LEU A 51 -17.45 -2.84 4.41
CA LEU A 51 -16.06 -3.05 4.83
C LEU A 51 -15.49 -4.34 4.22
N ALA A 52 -16.29 -5.40 4.16
CA ALA A 52 -15.91 -6.67 3.53
C ALA A 52 -15.61 -6.56 2.02
N GLN A 53 -15.99 -5.47 1.36
CA GLN A 53 -15.65 -5.20 -0.06
C GLN A 53 -14.31 -4.51 -0.23
N HIS A 54 -13.72 -3.99 0.85
CA HIS A 54 -12.40 -3.38 0.86
C HIS A 54 -11.35 -4.38 1.36
N PRO A 55 -10.14 -4.38 0.77
CA PRO A 55 -9.09 -5.27 1.23
C PRO A 55 -8.60 -4.86 2.63
N ASP A 56 -8.51 -5.85 3.51
CA ASP A 56 -7.82 -5.72 4.79
C ASP A 56 -6.29 -5.71 4.60
N ASP A 57 -5.56 -5.52 5.69
CA ASP A 57 -4.09 -5.42 5.64
C ASP A 57 -3.43 -6.72 5.17
N GLU A 58 -4.04 -7.87 5.45
CA GLU A 58 -3.54 -9.16 5.00
C GLU A 58 -3.68 -9.30 3.47
N ALA A 59 -4.86 -8.99 2.93
CA ALA A 59 -5.12 -8.97 1.50
C ALA A 59 -4.21 -7.98 0.77
N LEU A 60 -4.05 -6.76 1.30
CA LEU A 60 -3.14 -5.76 0.76
C LEU A 60 -1.68 -6.23 0.78
N THR A 61 -1.25 -6.91 1.85
CA THR A 61 0.10 -7.47 1.95
C THR A 61 0.32 -8.59 0.93
N MET A 62 -0.66 -9.48 0.74
CA MET A 62 -0.59 -10.53 -0.28
C MET A 62 -0.52 -9.94 -1.69
N GLU A 63 -1.32 -8.91 -1.96
CA GLU A 63 -1.30 -8.19 -3.23
C GLU A 63 0.06 -7.53 -3.49
N ALA A 64 0.63 -6.84 -2.49
CA ALA A 64 1.94 -6.23 -2.58
C ALA A 64 3.04 -7.26 -2.91
N LYS A 65 3.01 -8.43 -2.25
CA LYS A 65 3.92 -9.55 -2.57
C LYS A 65 3.75 -10.03 -4.01
N ALA A 66 2.51 -10.15 -4.48
CA ALA A 66 2.22 -10.56 -5.85
C ALA A 66 2.73 -9.55 -6.88
N ILE A 67 2.55 -8.25 -6.61
CA ILE A 67 3.07 -7.15 -7.44
C ILE A 67 4.60 -7.20 -7.49
N PHE A 68 5.28 -7.34 -6.35
CA PHE A 68 6.74 -7.46 -6.31
C PHE A 68 7.22 -8.66 -7.14
N ALA A 69 6.60 -9.83 -6.96
CA ALA A 69 6.94 -11.04 -7.71
C ALA A 69 6.65 -10.91 -9.21
N ASP A 70 5.60 -10.20 -9.60
CA ASP A 70 5.28 -9.90 -11.00
C ASP A 70 6.30 -8.93 -11.61
N MET A 71 6.64 -7.84 -10.92
CA MET A 71 7.65 -6.89 -11.36
C MET A 71 9.01 -7.56 -11.57
N ARG A 72 9.39 -8.48 -10.67
CA ARG A 72 10.61 -9.28 -10.79
C ARG A 72 10.57 -10.23 -12.00
N ARG A 73 9.45 -10.95 -12.18
CA ARG A 73 9.26 -11.87 -13.32
C ARG A 73 9.27 -11.15 -14.67
N ASN A 74 8.69 -9.96 -14.73
CA ASN A 74 8.59 -9.15 -15.94
C ASN A 74 9.81 -8.25 -16.18
N GLY A 75 10.86 -8.35 -15.34
CA GLY A 75 12.10 -7.59 -15.50
C GLY A 75 11.98 -6.08 -15.24
N ARG A 76 10.93 -5.65 -14.53
CA ARG A 76 10.78 -4.25 -14.09
C ARG A 76 11.69 -3.90 -12.91
N ILE A 77 12.11 -4.91 -12.16
CA ILE A 77 13.16 -4.88 -11.13
C ILE A 77 14.08 -6.10 -11.35
N SER A 78 15.31 -6.08 -10.83
CA SER A 78 16.22 -7.22 -11.00
C SER A 78 15.66 -8.52 -10.44
N GLN A 79 16.00 -9.62 -11.11
CA GLN A 79 15.76 -10.99 -10.63
C GLN A 79 16.44 -11.27 -9.28
N SER A 80 17.51 -10.55 -8.94
CA SER A 80 18.19 -10.63 -7.64
C SER A 80 17.55 -9.76 -6.55
N ALA A 81 16.52 -8.98 -6.88
CA ALA A 81 15.83 -8.14 -5.90
C ALA A 81 15.20 -9.00 -4.79
N THR A 82 15.43 -8.59 -3.55
CA THR A 82 14.95 -9.26 -2.35
C THR A 82 13.94 -8.36 -1.65
N LEU A 83 12.74 -8.89 -1.42
CA LEU A 83 11.69 -8.19 -0.68
C LEU A 83 12.17 -7.91 0.76
N GLY A 84 12.10 -6.66 1.19
CA GLY A 84 12.37 -6.25 2.56
C GLY A 84 11.09 -6.21 3.38
N SER A 85 10.42 -5.06 3.38
CA SER A 85 9.22 -4.80 4.19
C SER A 85 8.07 -4.25 3.34
N ILE A 86 6.84 -4.51 3.79
CA ILE A 86 5.63 -3.94 3.21
C ILE A 86 4.96 -3.11 4.29
N PHE A 87 4.61 -1.87 3.95
CA PHE A 87 3.96 -0.93 4.86
C PHE A 87 2.69 -0.37 4.22
N ILE A 88 1.63 -0.23 5.02
CA ILE A 88 0.32 0.23 4.58
C ILE A 88 -0.05 1.46 5.42
N ALA A 89 0.04 2.64 4.83
CA ALA A 89 -0.40 3.89 5.43
C ALA A 89 -1.89 4.12 5.13
N ARG A 90 -2.74 3.83 6.12
CA ARG A 90 -4.19 4.12 6.06
C ARG A 90 -4.56 5.54 6.51
N THR A 91 -3.62 6.29 7.05
CA THR A 91 -3.83 7.66 7.51
C THR A 91 -2.71 8.56 7.00
N SER A 92 -2.98 9.86 6.94
CA SER A 92 -1.95 10.86 6.61
C SER A 92 -0.83 10.87 7.65
N ALA A 93 -1.14 10.64 8.93
CA ALA A 93 -0.14 10.53 9.99
C ALA A 93 0.81 9.35 9.74
N ALA A 94 0.26 8.17 9.43
CA ALA A 94 1.07 6.99 9.10
C ALA A 94 1.91 7.21 7.83
N ALA A 95 1.39 7.94 6.85
CA ALA A 95 2.14 8.27 5.65
C ALA A 95 3.33 9.19 5.95
N LEU A 96 3.14 10.21 6.80
CA LEU A 96 4.21 11.11 7.23
C LEU A 96 5.32 10.37 7.99
N GLU A 97 4.98 9.41 8.85
CA GLU A 97 5.96 8.56 9.54
C GLU A 97 6.82 7.73 8.56
N MET A 98 6.32 7.51 7.34
CA MET A 98 6.97 6.75 6.29
C MET A 98 7.74 7.61 5.28
N ASP A 99 7.82 8.93 5.50
CA ASP A 99 8.46 9.89 4.60
C ASP A 99 7.79 9.94 3.21
N LEU A 100 6.45 9.98 3.20
CA LEU A 100 5.59 10.07 2.00
C LEU A 100 4.92 11.44 1.83
#